data_AF-A0A4U3FI57-F1
#
_entry.id   AF-A0A4U3FI57-F1
#
_cell.length_a   1.000
_cell.length_b   1.000
_cell.length_c   1.000
_cell.angle_alpha   90.00
_cell.angle_beta   90.00
_cell.angle_gamma   90.00
#
_symmetry.space_group_name_H-M   'P 1'
#
loop_
_entity.id
_entity.type
_entity.pdbx_description
1 polymer ?
#
loop_
_entity_poly.entity_id
_entity_poly.type
_entity_poly.pdbx_seq_one_letter_code
_entity_poly.pdbx_strand_id
1 'polypeptide(L)'
;MRKRNIFLGFLIVSVVALSIFFLVKPVPILKASQLNSDIPEVVKAYHYAEKYPAIFKEASCYCGCMKEEHHKYLYDCFTSKHGENCGICIQEALFIGELKDKNKTNQQILTELKSKYE
;
A
#
# COMPACT_ATOMS: atom_id res chain seq x y z
N MET A 1 -17.50 40.40 41.08
CA MET A 1 -17.16 38.96 41.24
C MET A 1 -18.04 38.18 40.25
N ARG A 2 -17.63 37.27 39.36
CA ARG A 2 -16.40 36.48 39.10
C ARG A 2 -16.48 36.10 37.60
N LYS A 3 -15.62 36.65 36.74
CA LYS A 3 -15.46 36.17 35.34
C LYS A 3 -14.84 34.78 35.41
N ARG A 4 -15.54 33.76 34.91
CA ARG A 4 -15.03 32.38 34.86
C ARG A 4 -14.61 32.08 33.43
N ASN A 5 -13.30 32.02 33.23
CA ASN A 5 -12.65 31.70 31.96
C ASN A 5 -13.05 30.28 31.50
N ILE A 6 -13.90 30.18 30.47
CA ILE A 6 -14.26 28.91 29.79
C ILE A 6 -13.56 28.87 28.41
N PHE A 7 -12.26 29.17 28.37
CA PHE A 7 -11.48 29.11 27.12
C PHE A 7 -10.29 28.14 27.17
N LEU A 8 -10.12 27.40 28.28
CA LEU A 8 -8.97 26.52 28.47
C LEU A 8 -9.22 25.03 28.12
N GLY A 9 -10.47 24.65 27.84
CA GLY A 9 -10.84 23.23 27.62
C GLY A 9 -10.83 22.75 26.17
N PHE A 10 -10.96 23.65 25.19
CA PHE A 10 -11.04 23.28 23.77
C PHE A 10 -9.68 23.13 23.08
N LEU A 11 -8.63 23.75 23.63
CA LEU A 11 -7.31 23.72 22.99
C LEU A 11 -6.52 22.42 23.28
N ILE A 12 -6.83 21.71 24.36
CA ILE A 12 -6.04 20.54 24.80
C ILE A 12 -6.44 19.27 24.02
N VAL A 13 -7.73 19.11 23.68
CA VAL A 13 -8.23 17.95 22.92
C VAL A 13 -7.68 17.95 21.49
N SER A 14 -7.42 19.13 20.88
CA SER A 14 -6.90 19.20 19.52
C SER A 14 -5.42 18.81 19.42
N VAL A 15 -4.58 19.17 20.40
CA VAL A 15 -3.13 18.85 20.37
C VAL A 15 -2.88 17.36 20.61
N VAL A 16 -3.69 16.71 21.46
CA VAL A 16 -3.59 15.27 21.72
C VAL A 16 -4.11 14.45 20.53
N ALA A 17 -5.21 14.86 19.89
CA ALA A 17 -5.70 14.19 18.68
C ALA A 17 -4.72 14.33 17.49
N LEU A 18 -4.06 15.48 17.35
CA LEU A 18 -3.07 15.71 16.29
C LEU A 18 -1.82 14.85 16.48
N SER A 19 -1.40 14.59 17.72
CA SER A 19 -0.18 13.81 18.02
C SER A 19 -0.36 12.30 17.85
N ILE A 20 -1.58 11.77 18.01
CA ILE A 20 -1.86 10.34 17.80
C ILE A 20 -1.83 9.96 16.31
N PHE A 21 -2.25 10.88 15.42
CA PHE A 21 -2.27 10.64 13.97
C PHE A 21 -0.87 10.42 13.36
N PHE A 22 0.19 10.99 13.95
CA PHE A 22 1.57 10.84 13.47
C PHE A 22 2.27 9.56 13.95
N LEU A 23 1.68 8.79 14.88
CA LEU A 23 2.33 7.62 15.50
C LEU A 23 2.09 6.30 14.76
N VAL A 24 1.13 6.24 13.83
CA VAL A 24 0.83 5.02 13.07
C VAL A 24 1.72 4.98 11.83
N LYS A 25 2.89 4.34 11.92
CA LYS A 25 3.74 4.07 10.75
C LYS A 25 3.02 3.09 9.82
N PRO A 26 3.06 3.29 8.48
CA PRO A 26 2.44 2.35 7.54
C PRO A 26 3.12 0.99 7.65
N VAL A 27 2.32 -0.08 7.59
CA VAL A 27 2.83 -1.45 7.62
C VAL A 27 3.79 -1.65 6.44
N PRO A 28 5.02 -2.13 6.64
CA PRO A 28 5.94 -2.38 5.55
C PRO A 28 5.48 -3.59 4.72
N ILE A 29 5.95 -3.67 3.47
CA ILE A 29 5.79 -4.89 2.67
C ILE A 29 6.50 -6.07 3.37
N LEU A 30 5.83 -7.22 3.36
CA LEU A 30 6.41 -8.49 3.81
C LEU A 30 7.61 -8.81 2.91
N LYS A 31 8.80 -8.95 3.50
CA LYS A 31 10.00 -9.20 2.70
C LYS A 31 9.89 -10.54 2.00
N ALA A 32 10.40 -10.62 0.77
CA ALA A 32 10.39 -11.88 0.02
C ALA A 32 11.14 -12.99 0.77
N SER A 33 12.18 -12.66 1.53
CA SER A 33 12.93 -13.61 2.37
C SER A 33 12.14 -14.18 3.55
N GLN A 34 11.02 -13.55 3.92
CA GLN A 34 10.13 -13.99 5.00
C GLN A 34 8.92 -14.77 4.45
N LEU A 35 8.83 -14.88 3.11
CA LEU A 35 7.80 -15.63 2.43
C LEU A 35 8.22 -17.10 2.32
N ASN A 36 7.38 -18.00 2.84
CA ASN A 36 7.56 -19.44 2.70
C ASN A 36 6.68 -19.93 1.54
N SER A 37 7.04 -19.57 0.31
CA SER A 37 6.33 -19.99 -0.90
C SER A 37 7.31 -20.68 -1.86
N ASP A 38 6.93 -21.84 -2.37
CA ASP A 38 7.70 -22.59 -3.36
C ASP A 38 7.37 -22.18 -4.81
N ILE A 39 6.51 -21.16 -5.00
CA ILE A 39 6.09 -20.66 -6.31
C ILE A 39 7.00 -19.47 -6.69
N PRO A 40 7.88 -19.60 -7.70
CA PRO A 40 8.85 -18.56 -8.05
C PRO A 40 8.22 -17.21 -8.41
N GLU A 41 7.08 -17.23 -9.10
CA GLU A 41 6.34 -16.03 -9.51
C GLU A 41 5.83 -15.25 -8.30
N VAL A 42 5.37 -15.97 -7.26
CA VAL A 42 4.91 -15.38 -6.00
C VAL A 42 6.07 -14.71 -5.28
N VAL A 43 7.20 -15.41 -5.11
CA VAL A 43 8.41 -14.84 -4.50
C VAL A 43 8.88 -13.61 -5.27
N LYS A 44 8.89 -13.67 -6.60
CA LYS A 44 9.31 -12.56 -7.48
C LYS A 44 8.38 -11.35 -7.36
N ALA A 45 7.07 -11.56 -7.25
CA ALA A 45 6.10 -10.49 -7.03
C ALA A 45 6.34 -9.76 -5.70
N TYR A 46 6.54 -10.51 -4.61
CA TYR A 46 6.88 -9.93 -3.30
C TYR A 46 8.22 -9.18 -3.34
N HIS A 47 9.21 -9.71 -4.06
CA HIS A 47 10.48 -9.02 -4.26
C HIS A 47 10.30 -7.69 -5.01
N TYR A 48 9.47 -7.63 -6.05
CA TYR A 48 9.19 -6.38 -6.76
C TYR A 48 8.44 -5.37 -5.89
N ALA A 49 7.49 -5.84 -5.09
CA ALA A 49 6.80 -5.00 -4.13
C ALA A 49 7.81 -4.39 -3.13
N GLU A 50 8.71 -5.21 -2.57
CA GLU A 50 9.78 -4.77 -1.66
C GLU A 50 10.76 -3.80 -2.33
N LYS A 51 11.16 -4.05 -3.58
CA LYS A 51 12.12 -3.24 -4.34
C LYS A 51 11.54 -1.89 -4.77
N TYR A 52 10.25 -1.84 -5.09
CA TYR A 52 9.58 -0.66 -5.67
C TYR A 52 8.33 -0.22 -4.89
N PRO A 53 8.42 0.02 -3.56
CA PRO A 53 7.24 0.25 -2.73
C PRO A 53 6.49 1.54 -3.08
N ALA A 54 7.16 2.55 -3.65
CA ALA A 54 6.54 3.83 -4.00
C ALA A 54 5.44 3.68 -5.06
N ILE A 55 5.71 2.99 -6.17
CA ILE A 55 4.72 2.77 -7.23
C ILE A 55 3.58 1.86 -6.76
N PHE A 56 3.85 0.89 -5.88
CA PHE A 56 2.80 0.05 -5.30
C PHE A 56 1.82 0.85 -4.42
N LYS A 57 2.25 1.95 -3.78
CA LYS A 57 1.39 2.86 -3.02
C LYS A 57 0.55 3.79 -3.89
N GLU A 58 0.84 3.85 -5.18
CA GLU A 58 0.10 4.64 -6.16
C GLU A 58 -0.82 3.77 -7.02
N ALA A 59 -0.40 2.53 -7.30
CA ALA A 59 -1.13 1.59 -8.14
C ALA A 59 -2.41 1.09 -7.47
N SER A 60 -3.54 1.24 -8.17
CA SER A 60 -4.77 0.53 -7.84
C SER A 60 -4.58 -0.98 -8.03
N CYS A 61 -5.24 -1.76 -7.18
CA CYS A 61 -5.38 -3.21 -7.38
C CYS A 61 -6.70 -3.51 -8.08
N TYR A 62 -6.68 -4.32 -9.14
CA TYR A 62 -7.89 -4.63 -9.93
C TYR A 62 -8.49 -6.00 -9.58
N CYS A 63 -8.08 -6.61 -8.47
CA CYS A 63 -8.61 -7.91 -8.03
C CYS A 63 -10.06 -7.86 -7.51
N GLY A 64 -10.55 -6.68 -7.13
CA GLY A 64 -11.91 -6.48 -6.61
C GLY A 64 -12.08 -6.69 -5.10
N CYS A 65 -11.06 -7.21 -4.39
CA CYS A 65 -11.13 -7.45 -2.94
C CYS A 65 -11.19 -6.17 -2.08
N MET A 66 -10.91 -5.00 -2.68
CA MET A 66 -10.91 -3.70 -1.98
C MET A 66 -12.27 -3.34 -1.35
N LYS A 67 -13.37 -3.97 -1.81
CA LYS A 67 -14.72 -3.78 -1.27
C LYS A 67 -14.93 -4.44 0.10
N GLU A 68 -14.19 -5.52 0.38
CA GLU A 68 -14.36 -6.35 1.58
C GLU A 68 -13.25 -6.08 2.62
N GLU A 69 -12.02 -5.77 2.17
CA GLU A 69 -10.81 -5.78 3.03
C GLU A 69 -10.24 -4.38 3.33
N HIS A 70 -10.90 -3.29 2.93
CA HIS A 70 -10.39 -1.90 3.07
C HIS A 70 -9.00 -1.63 2.44
N HIS A 71 -8.49 -2.51 1.59
CA HIS A 71 -7.27 -2.26 0.81
C HIS A 71 -7.52 -1.09 -0.14
N LYS A 72 -6.55 -0.18 -0.26
CA LYS A 72 -6.65 1.02 -1.08
C LYS A 72 -5.72 0.96 -2.29
N TYR A 73 -4.59 0.27 -2.14
CA TYR A 73 -3.56 0.18 -3.15
C TYR A 73 -3.03 -1.24 -3.28
N LEU A 74 -2.38 -1.54 -4.40
CA LEU A 74 -1.69 -2.81 -4.59
C LEU A 74 -0.67 -3.08 -3.47
N TYR A 75 -0.07 -2.02 -2.93
CA TYR A 75 0.81 -2.09 -1.75
C TYR A 75 0.23 -2.92 -0.61
N ASP A 76 -1.05 -2.73 -0.29
CA ASP A 76 -1.68 -3.34 0.88
C ASP A 76 -1.70 -4.87 0.77
N CYS A 77 -1.86 -5.38 -0.45
CA CYS A 77 -1.84 -6.83 -0.75
C CYS A 77 -0.51 -7.50 -0.36
N PHE A 78 0.59 -6.75 -0.35
CA PHE A 78 1.93 -7.28 -0.08
C PHE A 78 2.44 -6.98 1.33
N THR A 79 1.64 -6.34 2.19
CA THR A 79 2.00 -6.13 3.62
C THR A 79 1.88 -7.39 4.48
N SER A 80 1.21 -8.41 3.96
CA SER A 80 1.05 -9.73 4.57
C SER A 80 1.12 -10.81 3.49
N LYS A 81 0.83 -12.07 3.85
CA LYS A 81 0.68 -13.18 2.90
C LYS A 81 -0.58 -13.10 2.03
N HIS A 82 -1.44 -12.09 2.22
CA HIS A 82 -2.69 -11.95 1.47
C HIS A 82 -2.49 -12.05 -0.06
N GLY A 83 -1.52 -11.31 -0.61
CA GLY A 83 -1.23 -11.28 -2.04
C GLY A 83 -0.85 -12.63 -2.65
N GLU A 84 -0.28 -13.56 -1.86
CA GLU A 84 0.15 -14.89 -2.35
C GLU A 84 -1.03 -15.73 -2.87
N ASN A 85 -2.25 -15.44 -2.41
CA ASN A 85 -3.47 -16.18 -2.75
C ASN A 85 -4.25 -15.55 -3.91
N CYS A 86 -3.75 -14.49 -4.54
CA CYS A 86 -4.45 -13.77 -5.61
C CYS A 86 -3.61 -13.66 -6.88
N GLY A 87 -3.96 -14.43 -7.91
CA GLY A 87 -3.27 -14.40 -9.20
C GLY A 87 -3.26 -13.03 -9.87
N ILE A 88 -4.30 -12.21 -9.69
CA ILE A 88 -4.36 -10.83 -10.22
C ILE A 88 -3.30 -9.96 -9.53
N CYS A 89 -3.24 -9.96 -8.20
CA CYS A 89 -2.24 -9.20 -7.45
C CYS A 89 -0.81 -9.60 -7.84
N ILE A 90 -0.55 -10.90 -7.99
CA ILE A 90 0.75 -11.42 -8.43
C ILE A 90 1.09 -10.90 -9.84
N GLN A 91 0.16 -10.99 -10.80
CA GLN A 91 0.39 -10.53 -12.17
C GLN A 91 0.61 -9.01 -12.24
N GLU A 92 -0.12 -8.21 -11.47
CA GLU A 92 0.05 -6.76 -11.42
C GLU A 92 1.42 -6.37 -10.84
N ALA A 93 1.86 -7.06 -9.80
CA ALA A 93 3.17 -6.84 -9.21
C ALA A 93 4.32 -7.21 -10.16
N LEU A 94 4.19 -8.33 -10.87
CA LEU A 94 5.15 -8.73 -11.91
C LEU A 94 5.17 -7.72 -13.05
N PHE A 95 4.01 -7.29 -13.54
CA PHE A 95 3.87 -6.29 -14.59
C PHE A 95 4.54 -4.96 -14.22
N ILE A 96 4.25 -4.43 -13.03
CA ILE A 96 4.88 -3.20 -12.52
C ILE A 96 6.39 -3.39 -12.41
N GLY A 97 6.84 -4.50 -11.82
CA GLY A 97 8.25 -4.81 -11.63
C GLY A 97 9.04 -4.86 -12.94
N GLU A 98 8.49 -5.53 -13.96
CA GLU A 98 9.10 -5.64 -15.28
C GLU A 98 9.20 -4.29 -15.99
N LEU A 99 8.19 -3.42 -15.87
CA LEU A 99 8.25 -2.08 -16.43
C LEU A 99 9.23 -1.18 -15.67
N LYS A 100 9.35 -1.33 -14.35
CA LYS A 100 10.38 -0.64 -13.55
C LYS A 100 11.78 -1.09 -13.94
N ASP A 101 12.01 -2.38 -14.15
CA ASP A 101 13.30 -2.91 -14.63
C ASP A 101 13.64 -2.39 -16.05
N LYS A 102 12.62 -2.05 -16.85
CA LYS A 102 12.76 -1.36 -18.16
C LYS A 102 12.88 0.17 -18.05
N ASN A 103 13.08 0.72 -16.86
CA ASN A 103 13.21 2.16 -16.58
C ASN A 103 11.99 3.01 -16.97
N LYS A 104 10.79 2.42 -17.04
CA LYS A 104 9.56 3.21 -17.23
C LYS A 104 9.29 4.11 -16.02
N THR A 105 8.73 5.28 -16.29
CA THR A 105 8.29 6.21 -15.24
C THR A 105 7.06 5.66 -14.52
N ASN A 106 6.85 6.07 -13.27
CA ASN A 106 5.66 5.68 -12.51
C ASN A 106 4.37 6.04 -13.26
N GLN A 107 4.29 7.23 -13.85
CA GLN A 107 3.12 7.66 -14.62
C GLN A 107 2.83 6.74 -15.80
N GLN A 108 3.84 6.36 -16.59
CA GLN A 108 3.66 5.40 -17.69
C GLN A 108 3.15 4.05 -17.18
N ILE A 109 3.71 3.55 -16.09
CA ILE A 109 3.30 2.27 -15.50
C ILE A 109 1.84 2.31 -15.04
N LEU A 110 1.42 3.38 -14.34
CA LEU A 110 0.03 3.53 -13.88
C LEU A 110 -0.94 3.63 -15.06
N THR A 111 -0.57 4.37 -16.12
CA THR A 111 -1.37 4.46 -17.35
C THR A 111 -1.49 3.09 -18.04
N GLU A 112 -0.39 2.38 -18.22
CA GLU A 112 -0.38 1.06 -18.87
C GLU A 112 -1.14 0.03 -18.03
N LEU A 113 -0.95 0.01 -16.71
CA LEU A 113 -1.69 -0.86 -15.80
C LEU A 113 -3.20 -0.61 -15.88
N LYS A 114 -3.62 0.66 -15.85
CA LYS A 114 -5.03 1.05 -15.98
C LYS A 114 -5.63 0.59 -17.31
N SER A 115 -4.92 0.79 -18.42
CA SER A 115 -5.39 0.36 -19.75
C SER A 115 -5.54 -1.15 -19.93
N LYS A 116 -4.98 -1.96 -19.03
CA LYS A 116 -5.17 -3.42 -19.07
C LYS A 116 -6.58 -3.85 -18.63
N TYR A 117 -7.33 -2.96 -17.98
CA TYR A 117 -8.61 -3.28 -17.34
C TYR A 117 -9.76 -2.35 -17.76
N GLU A 118 -9.52 -1.42 -18.68
CA GLU A 118 -10.51 -0.52 -19.30
C GLU A 118 -10.61 -0.78 -20.81
#